data_AF-A0A550GKG4-F1
#
_entry.id   AF-A0A550GKG4-F1
#
_cell.length_a   1.000
_cell.length_b   1.000
_cell.length_c   1.000
_cell.angle_alpha   90.00
_cell.angle_beta   90.00
_cell.angle_gamma   90.00
#
_symmetry.space_group_name_H-M   'P 1'
#
loop_
_entity.id
_entity.type
_entity.pdbx_description
1 polymer ?
#
loop_
_entity_poly.entity_id
_entity_poly.type
_entity_poly.pdbx_seq_one_letter_code
_entity_poly.pdbx_strand_id
1 'polypeptide(L)'
;MLRIRVVPSLSFILLGSMDWLTTIVGIAYFGAVEGNPFMADITRISLPVFTVIKLSTTIMVGLLFYKAEKTLLRTSDKSTRSFKFTSLILKVAYIIATAILLFAVLNNLIVVVNAI
;
A
#
# COMPACT_ATOMS: atom_id res chain seq x y z
N MET A 1 -8.47 4.51 26.37
CA MET A 1 -9.13 5.05 25.16
C MET A 1 -8.28 4.73 23.93
N LEU A 2 -8.58 3.64 23.21
CA LEU A 2 -7.92 3.33 21.93
C LEU A 2 -8.74 4.01 20.83
N ARG A 3 -8.33 5.22 20.48
CA ARG A 3 -8.82 5.96 19.30
C ARG A 3 -8.59 5.04 18.11
N ILE A 4 -9.65 4.58 17.45
CA ILE A 4 -9.57 3.88 16.16
C ILE A 4 -8.72 4.79 15.29
N ARG A 5 -7.44 4.45 15.05
CA ARG A 5 -6.62 5.24 14.16
C ARG A 5 -7.14 4.85 12.78
N VAL A 6 -7.97 5.70 12.18
CA VAL A 6 -8.33 5.59 10.75
C VAL A 6 -7.10 5.81 9.85
N VAL A 7 -5.99 6.24 10.47
CA VAL A 7 -4.69 6.57 9.88
C VAL A 7 -4.08 5.44 9.04
N PRO A 8 -4.02 4.17 9.48
CA PRO A 8 -3.32 3.11 8.76
C PRO A 8 -3.94 2.76 7.40
N SER A 9 -5.28 2.70 7.36
CA SER A 9 -6.00 2.35 6.14
C SER A 9 -5.96 3.49 5.13
N LEU A 10 -6.11 4.73 5.61
CA LEU A 10 -5.99 5.91 4.76
C LEU A 10 -4.56 6.10 4.25
N SER A 11 -3.53 5.84 5.07
CA SER A 11 -2.15 5.95 4.62
C SER A 11 -1.80 4.93 3.55
N PHE A 12 -2.34 3.70 3.61
CA PHE A 12 -2.15 2.72 2.53
C PHE A 12 -2.80 3.16 1.23
N ILE A 13 -4.04 3.67 1.29
CA ILE A 13 -4.73 4.15 0.10
C ILE A 13 -3.99 5.34 -0.50
N LEU A 14 -3.55 6.29 0.33
CA LEU A 14 -2.78 7.46 -0.13
C LEU A 14 -1.43 7.06 -0.73
N LEU A 15 -0.60 6.29 0.00
CA LEU A 15 0.72 5.89 -0.47
C LEU A 15 0.64 5.01 -1.72
N GLY A 16 -0.28 4.05 -1.76
CA GLY A 16 -0.46 3.23 -2.96
C GLY A 16 -1.03 4.01 -4.14
N SER A 17 -1.85 5.04 -3.91
CA SER A 17 -2.31 5.95 -4.96
C SER A 17 -1.17 6.83 -5.49
N MET A 18 -0.28 7.31 -4.62
CA MET A 18 0.92 8.04 -5.03
C MET A 18 1.88 7.16 -5.82
N ASP A 19 2.10 5.92 -5.38
CA ASP A 19 2.91 4.94 -6.09
C ASP A 19 2.36 4.66 -7.49
N TRP A 20 1.05 4.41 -7.57
CA TRP A 20 0.34 4.24 -8.83
C TRP A 20 0.49 5.46 -9.75
N LEU A 21 0.23 6.67 -9.25
CA LEU A 21 0.29 7.89 -10.05
C LEU A 21 1.70 8.15 -10.57
N THR A 22 2.71 8.05 -9.70
CA THR A 22 4.11 8.25 -10.08
C THR A 22 4.58 7.19 -11.08
N THR A 23 4.11 5.95 -10.96
CA THR A 23 4.39 4.91 -11.95
C THR A 23 3.77 5.24 -13.31
N ILE A 24 2.49 5.63 -13.35
CA ILE A 24 1.83 5.99 -14.61
C ILE A 24 2.51 7.17 -15.28
N VAL A 25 2.80 8.22 -14.52
CA VAL A 25 3.50 9.40 -15.05
C VAL A 25 4.87 9.00 -15.59
N GLY A 26 5.63 8.21 -14.82
CA GLY A 26 6.92 7.67 -15.25
C GLY A 26 6.84 6.90 -16.57
N ILE A 27 5.89 5.97 -16.70
CA ILE A 27 5.75 5.15 -17.91
C ILE A 27 5.25 6.00 -19.10
N ALA A 28 4.20 6.79 -18.90
CA ALA A 28 3.51 7.50 -19.98
C ALA A 28 4.32 8.67 -20.55
N TYR A 29 5.11 9.36 -19.73
CA TYR A 29 5.84 10.57 -20.14
C TYR A 29 7.35 10.39 -20.23
N PHE A 30 7.93 9.48 -19.44
CA PHE A 30 9.40 9.35 -19.32
C PHE A 30 9.93 8.00 -19.77
N GLY A 31 9.08 7.11 -20.29
CA GLY A 31 9.48 5.78 -20.75
C GLY A 31 10.01 4.88 -19.63
N ALA A 32 9.66 5.16 -18.38
CA ALA A 32 10.03 4.32 -17.25
C ALA A 32 9.45 2.91 -17.42
N VAL A 33 10.09 1.93 -16.77
CA VAL A 33 9.64 0.53 -16.78
C VAL A 33 9.31 0.12 -15.34
N GLU A 34 8.18 -0.57 -15.17
CA GLU A 34 7.79 -1.13 -13.87
C GLU A 34 8.83 -2.18 -13.43
N GLY A 35 9.30 -2.05 -12.18
CA GLY A 35 10.40 -2.89 -11.67
C GLY A 35 9.96 -4.30 -11.32
N ASN A 36 8.68 -4.51 -11.02
CA ASN A 36 8.13 -5.84 -10.82
C ASN A 36 7.96 -6.55 -12.18
N PRO A 37 8.65 -7.69 -12.44
CA PRO A 37 8.64 -8.34 -13.74
C PRO A 37 7.25 -8.78 -14.20
N PHE A 38 6.40 -9.23 -13.26
CA PHE A 38 5.02 -9.62 -13.59
C PHE A 38 4.16 -8.41 -14.00
N MET A 39 4.31 -7.30 -13.28
CA MET A 39 3.56 -6.09 -13.59
C MET A 39 4.14 -5.37 -14.82
N ALA A 40 5.44 -5.51 -15.09
CA ALA A 40 6.11 -4.95 -16.26
C ALA A 40 5.50 -5.47 -17.56
N ASP A 41 5.26 -6.78 -17.65
CA ASP A 41 4.62 -7.36 -18.84
C ASP A 41 3.19 -6.84 -19.01
N ILE A 42 2.43 -6.67 -17.92
CA ILE A 42 1.10 -6.08 -17.97
C ILE A 42 1.15 -4.63 -18.44
N THR A 43 2.10 -3.82 -17.95
CA THR A 43 2.24 -2.41 -18.39
C THR A 43 2.56 -2.28 -19.87
N ARG A 44 3.31 -3.22 -20.45
CA ARG A 44 3.63 -3.26 -21.88
C ARG A 44 2.42 -3.62 -22.74
N ILE A 45 1.54 -4.47 -22.23
CA ILE A 45 0.34 -4.91 -22.96
C ILE A 45 -0.79 -3.88 -22.82
N SER A 46 -1.06 -3.40 -21.61
CA SER A 46 -2.17 -2.50 -21.32
C SER A 46 -2.00 -1.72 -20.01
N LEU A 47 -1.69 -0.43 -20.12
CA LEU A 47 -1.65 0.50 -18.98
C LEU A 47 -2.97 0.61 -18.21
N PRO A 48 -4.16 0.61 -18.85
CA PRO A 48 -5.43 0.57 -18.13
C PRO A 48 -5.60 -0.68 -17.25
N VAL A 49 -5.19 -1.85 -17.73
CA VAL A 49 -5.28 -3.10 -16.94
C VAL A 49 -4.36 -3.02 -15.73
N PHE A 50 -3.12 -2.56 -15.93
CA PHE A 50 -2.19 -2.31 -14.83
C PHE A 50 -2.77 -1.37 -13.78
N THR A 51 -3.42 -0.28 -14.22
CA THR A 51 -4.08 0.70 -13.36
C THR A 51 -5.13 0.06 -12.46
N VAL A 52 -6.04 -0.70 -13.07
CA VAL A 52 -7.12 -1.37 -12.35
C VAL A 52 -6.55 -2.35 -11.32
N ILE A 53 -5.55 -3.14 -11.69
CA ILE A 53 -4.90 -4.10 -10.78
C ILE A 53 -4.23 -3.39 -9.61
N LYS A 54 -3.40 -2.37 -9.88
CA LYS A 54 -2.59 -1.69 -8.86
C LYS A 54 -3.46 -0.90 -7.88
N LEU A 55 -4.47 -0.18 -8.38
CA LEU A 55 -5.42 0.55 -7.53
C LEU A 55 -6.36 -0.37 -6.75
N SER A 56 -6.93 -1.40 -7.38
CA SER A 56 -7.83 -2.34 -6.69
C SER A 56 -7.11 -3.09 -5.57
N THR A 57 -5.87 -3.51 -5.81
CA THR A 57 -5.02 -4.16 -4.80
C THR A 57 -4.75 -3.21 -3.64
N THR A 58 -4.40 -1.95 -3.92
CA THR A 58 -4.15 -0.92 -2.90
C THR A 58 -5.38 -0.71 -2.01
N ILE A 59 -6.55 -0.54 -2.62
CA ILE A 59 -7.82 -0.36 -1.90
C ILE A 59 -8.13 -1.61 -1.07
N MET A 60 -7.98 -2.80 -1.64
CA MET A 60 -8.25 -4.06 -0.96
C MET A 60 -7.35 -4.26 0.27
N VAL A 61 -6.05 -3.97 0.15
CA VAL A 61 -5.11 -4.02 1.29
C VAL A 61 -5.50 -3.02 2.37
N GLY A 62 -5.83 -1.78 2.00
CA GLY A 62 -6.31 -0.76 2.94
C GLY A 62 -7.58 -1.20 3.70
N LEU A 63 -8.53 -1.81 3.00
CA LEU A 63 -9.76 -2.36 3.58
C LEU A 63 -9.51 -3.59 4.45
N LEU A 64 -8.56 -4.46 4.09
CA LEU A 64 -8.18 -5.61 4.90
C LEU A 64 -7.57 -5.18 6.24
N PHE A 65 -6.65 -4.21 6.21
CA PHE A 65 -6.11 -3.64 7.45
C PHE A 65 -7.18 -2.96 8.30
N TYR A 66 -8.10 -2.22 7.66
CA TYR A 66 -9.25 -1.62 8.35
C TYR A 66 -10.10 -2.68 9.05
N LYS A 67 -10.48 -3.74 8.33
CA LYS A 67 -11.29 -4.84 8.88
C LYS A 67 -10.55 -5.58 9.98
N ALA A 68 -9.25 -5.86 9.80
CA ALA A 68 -8.43 -6.55 10.80
C ALA A 68 -8.35 -5.75 12.10
N GLU A 69 -8.06 -4.44 12.03
CA GLU A 69 -8.02 -3.57 13.21
C GLU A 69 -9.40 -3.48 13.89
N LYS A 70 -10.46 -3.27 13.10
CA LYS A 70 -11.83 -3.20 13.61
C LYS A 70 -12.26 -4.48 14.30
N THR A 71 -11.87 -5.64 13.75
CA THR A 71 -12.19 -6.96 14.31
C THR A 71 -11.44 -7.17 15.61
N LEU A 72 -10.15 -6.86 15.62
CA LEU A 72 -9.32 -6.96 16.83
C LEU A 72 -9.88 -6.07 17.96
N LEU A 73 -10.24 -4.81 17.67
CA LEU A 73 -10.76 -3.88 18.67
C LEU A 73 -12.12 -4.26 19.27
N ARG A 74 -12.91 -5.07 18.54
CA ARG A 74 -14.22 -5.59 18.98
C ARG A 74 -14.11 -6.76 19.96
N THR A 75 -12.96 -7.39 20.11
CA THR A 75 -12.77 -8.48 21.07
C THR A 75 -12.90 -7.96 22.51
N SER A 76 -13.73 -8.63 23.31
CA SER A 76 -14.00 -8.26 24.71
C SER A 76 -12.77 -8.43 25.61
N ASP A 77 -11.98 -9.49 25.41
CA ASP A 77 -10.82 -9.79 26.24
C ASP A 77 -9.52 -9.25 25.65
N LYS A 78 -9.23 -7.99 25.97
CA LYS A 78 -8.03 -7.26 25.53
C LYS A 78 -6.79 -7.58 26.38
N SER A 79 -6.94 -8.34 27.46
CA SER A 79 -5.85 -8.64 28.40
C SER A 79 -5.07 -9.90 28.01
N THR A 80 -5.71 -10.79 27.22
CA THR A 80 -5.14 -12.07 26.80
C THR A 80 -3.82 -11.91 26.05
N ARG A 81 -2.93 -12.90 26.24
CA ARG A 81 -1.66 -12.99 25.51
C ARG A 81 -1.89 -13.05 23.99
N SER A 82 -2.96 -13.72 23.56
CA SER A 82 -3.37 -13.80 22.15
C SER A 82 -3.70 -12.41 21.58
N PHE A 83 -4.55 -11.62 22.28
CA PHE A 83 -4.86 -10.26 21.84
C PHE A 83 -3.62 -9.39 21.69
N LYS A 84 -2.71 -9.42 22.67
CA LYS A 84 -1.45 -8.67 22.63
C LYS A 84 -0.57 -9.09 21.46
N PHE A 85 -0.47 -10.39 21.20
CA PHE A 85 0.32 -10.94 20.10
C PHE A 85 -0.26 -10.55 18.73
N THR A 86 -1.57 -10.71 18.52
CA THR A 86 -2.24 -10.30 17.28
C THR A 86 -2.14 -8.78 17.06
N SER A 87 -2.26 -7.98 18.13
CA SER A 87 -2.07 -6.53 18.04
C SER A 87 -0.65 -6.15 17.66
N LEU A 88 0.36 -6.85 18.19
CA LEU A 88 1.75 -6.65 17.82
C LEU A 88 2.00 -7.00 16.35
N ILE A 89 1.51 -8.17 15.89
CA ILE A 89 1.61 -8.58 14.49
C ILE A 89 0.99 -7.54 13.57
N LEU A 90 -0.22 -7.07 13.87
CA LEU A 90 -0.90 -6.09 13.03
C LEU A 90 -0.10 -4.77 12.93
N LYS A 91 0.51 -4.32 14.04
CA LYS A 91 1.38 -3.13 14.05
C LYS A 91 2.66 -3.35 13.25
N VAL A 92 3.31 -4.49 13.41
CA VAL A 92 4.55 -4.82 12.67
C VAL A 92 4.26 -4.93 11.18
N ALA A 93 3.20 -5.64 10.79
CA ALA A 93 2.76 -5.73 9.40
C ALA A 93 2.45 -4.35 8.82
N TYR A 94 1.81 -3.48 9.59
CA TYR A 94 1.56 -2.09 9.18
C TYR A 94 2.86 -1.33 8.90
N ILE A 95 3.82 -1.37 9.83
CA ILE A 95 5.11 -0.68 9.68
C ILE A 95 5.86 -1.18 8.45
N ILE A 96 5.97 -2.51 8.30
CA ILE A 96 6.67 -3.14 7.17
C ILE A 96 6.01 -2.75 5.84
N ALA A 97 4.69 -2.90 5.73
CA ALA A 97 3.98 -2.57 4.49
C ALA A 97 4.10 -1.07 4.16
N THR A 98 4.05 -0.20 5.17
CA THR A 98 4.23 1.25 4.97
C THR A 98 5.64 1.56 4.49
N ALA A 99 6.66 0.93 5.07
CA ALA A 99 8.05 1.13 4.67
C ALA A 99 8.31 0.66 3.23
N ILE A 100 7.76 -0.49 2.83
CA ILE A 100 7.85 -1.01 1.45
C ILE A 100 7.18 -0.05 0.46
N LEU A 101 5.95 0.41 0.76
CA LEU A 101 5.25 1.36 -0.10
C LEU A 101 5.97 2.70 -0.19
N LEU A 102 6.50 3.20 0.93
CA LEU A 102 7.29 4.43 0.94
C LEU A 102 8.53 4.29 0.07
N PHE A 103 9.25 3.17 0.18
CA PHE A 103 10.40 2.88 -0.67
C PHE A 103 10.02 2.87 -2.16
N ALA A 104 8.91 2.23 -2.53
CA ALA A 104 8.41 2.20 -3.90
C ALA A 104 8.07 3.61 -4.43
N VAL A 105 7.33 4.41 -3.66
CA VAL A 105 6.98 5.80 -3.99
C VAL A 105 8.25 6.64 -4.16
N LEU A 106 9.20 6.55 -3.24
CA LEU A 106 10.46 7.30 -3.31
C LEU A 106 11.28 6.92 -4.54
N ASN A 107 11.37 5.62 -4.84
CA ASN A 107 12.07 5.14 -6.02
C ASN A 107 11.44 5.70 -7.31
N ASN A 108 10.11 5.66 -7.40
CA ASN A 108 9.39 6.21 -8.56
C ASN A 108 9.52 7.74 -8.65
N LEU A 109 9.48 8.45 -7.52
CA LEU A 109 9.70 9.90 -7.48
C LEU A 109 11.11 10.27 -7.95
N ILE A 110 12.15 9.54 -7.53
CA ILE A 110 13.53 9.79 -7.97
C ILE A 110 13.64 9.63 -9.49
N VAL A 111 13.02 8.59 -10.05
CA VAL A 111 13.00 8.39 -11.51
C VAL A 111 12.31 9.54 -12.23
N VAL A 112 11.14 9.98 -11.73
CA VAL A 112 10.41 11.11 -12.34
C VAL A 112 11.18 12.43 -12.21
N VAL A 113 11.77 12.72 -11.04
CA VAL A 113 12.54 13.95 -10.80
C VAL A 113 13.81 13.99 -11.65
N ASN A 114 14.53 12.88 -11.79
CA ASN A 114 15.75 12.82 -12.61
C ASN A 114 15.46 12.83 -14.12
N ALA A 115 14.22 12.59 -14.53
CA ALA A 115 13.81 12.61 -15.93
C ALA A 115 13.31 13.99 -16.40
N ILE A 116 13.14 14.93 -15.46
CA ILE A 116 12.86 16.36 -15.70
C ILE A 116 14.18 17.13 -15.70
#